data_AF-U7Q843-F1
#
_entry.id   AF-U7Q843-F1
#
_cell.length_a   1.000
_cell.length_b   1.000
_cell.length_c   1.000
_cell.angle_alpha   90.00
_cell.angle_beta   90.00
_cell.angle_gamma   90.00
#
_symmetry.space_group_name_H-M   'P 1'
#
loop_
_entity.id
_entity.type
_entity.pdbx_description
1 polymer ?
#
loop_
_entity_poly.entity_id
_entity_poly.type
_entity_poly.pdbx_seq_one_letter_code
_entity_poly.pdbx_strand_id
1 'polypeptide(L)' 'MARLKNKSEAVQIYNTYIQDAQNTDSQACVELFKKLQQQEIKQAEEVRGHLQEVMQKGKM' A
#
# COMPACT_ATOMS: atom_id res chain seq x y z
N MET A 1 0.49 14.30 -8.64
CA MET A 1 0.65 14.01 -7.19
C MET A 1 -0.55 13.30 -6.53
N ALA A 2 -1.78 13.36 -7.07
CA ALA A 2 -2.95 12.68 -6.49
C ALA A 2 -2.83 11.14 -6.39
N ARG A 3 -2.18 10.48 -7.38
CA ARG A 3 -1.99 9.02 -7.38
C ARG A 3 -1.14 8.49 -6.21
N LEU A 4 -0.17 9.26 -5.73
CA LEU A 4 0.67 8.86 -4.59
C LEU A 4 -0.08 9.00 -3.27
N LYS A 5 -0.88 10.07 -3.11
CA LYS A 5 -1.76 10.24 -1.93
C LYS A 5 -2.74 9.08 -1.77
N ASN A 6 -3.38 8.64 -2.85
CA ASN A 6 -4.38 7.58 -2.80
C ASN A 6 -3.81 6.21 -2.38
N LYS A 7 -2.57 5.87 -2.75
CA LYS A 7 -1.95 4.59 -2.33
C LYS A 7 -1.53 4.59 -0.86
N SER A 8 -1.13 5.73 -0.30
CA SER A 8 -0.84 5.86 1.15
C SER A 8 -2.07 5.61 2.01
N GLU A 9 -3.23 6.18 1.61
CA GLU A 9 -4.51 5.97 2.28
C GLU A 9 -4.97 4.51 2.18
N ALA A 10 -4.75 3.86 1.02
CA ALA A 10 -5.03 2.44 0.85
C ALA A 10 -4.23 1.55 1.81
N VAL A 11 -2.94 1.83 2.04
CA VAL A 11 -2.10 1.09 3.00
C VAL A 11 -2.60 1.26 4.44
N GLN A 12 -3.13 2.43 4.79
CA GLN A 12 -3.68 2.68 6.13
C GLN A 12 -4.99 1.93 6.37
N ILE A 13 -5.84 1.76 5.36
CA ILE A 13 -7.10 1.01 5.47
C ILE A 13 -6.85 -0.47 5.80
N TYR A 14 -5.76 -1.07 5.30
CA TYR A 14 -5.38 -2.43 5.68
C TYR A 14 -5.11 -2.60 7.17
N ASN A 15 -4.63 -1.55 7.87
CA ASN A 15 -4.45 -1.64 9.33
C ASN A 15 -5.79 -1.84 10.04
N THR A 16 -6.84 -1.15 9.59
CA THR A 16 -8.20 -1.33 10.12
C THR A 16 -8.70 -2.75 9.85
N TYR A 17 -8.57 -3.26 8.62
CA TYR A 17 -9.01 -4.63 8.30
C TYR A 17 -8.23 -5.71 9.04
N ILE A 18 -6.93 -5.52 9.27
CA ILE A 18 -6.10 -6.42 10.08
C ILE A 18 -6.58 -6.41 11.53
N GLN A 19 -6.86 -5.23 12.10
CA GLN A 19 -7.33 -5.10 13.48
C GLN A 19 -8.71 -5.74 13.65
N ASP A 20 -9.63 -5.55 12.71
CA ASP A 20 -10.95 -6.19 12.73
C ASP A 20 -10.84 -7.72 12.60
N ALA A 21 -9.95 -8.21 11.74
CA ALA A 21 -9.67 -9.64 11.60
C ALA A 21 -9.04 -10.26 12.87
N GLN A 22 -8.21 -9.49 13.59
CA GLN A 22 -7.66 -9.90 14.90
C GLN A 22 -8.76 -9.96 15.96
N ASN A 23 -9.65 -8.97 16.01
CA ASN A 23 -10.76 -8.92 16.97
C ASN A 23 -11.82 -10.01 16.75
N THR A 24 -11.81 -10.65 15.58
CA THR A 24 -12.73 -11.75 15.22
C THR A 24 -12.05 -13.12 15.27
N ASP A 25 -10.84 -13.22 15.85
CA ASP A 25 -10.01 -14.44 15.91
C ASP A 25 -9.77 -15.10 14.53
N SER A 26 -9.87 -14.33 13.45
CA SER A 26 -9.70 -14.84 12.09
C SER A 26 -8.25 -14.71 11.62
N GLN A 27 -7.40 -15.59 12.12
CA GLN A 27 -5.95 -15.58 11.82
C GLN A 27 -5.65 -15.68 10.30
N ALA A 28 -6.45 -16.45 9.55
CA ALA A 28 -6.29 -16.57 8.10
C ALA A 28 -6.55 -15.23 7.37
N CYS A 29 -7.54 -14.45 7.83
CA CYS A 29 -7.80 -13.11 7.31
C CYS A 29 -6.67 -12.14 7.68
N VAL A 30 -6.12 -12.22 8.89
CA VAL A 30 -4.98 -11.41 9.32
C VAL A 30 -3.77 -11.63 8.41
N GLU A 31 -3.43 -12.89 8.12
CA GLU A 31 -2.31 -13.23 7.24
C GLU A 31 -2.54 -12.76 5.80
N LEU A 32 -3.76 -12.94 5.29
CA LEU A 32 -4.13 -12.48 3.96
C LEU A 32 -4.01 -10.96 3.85
N PHE A 33 -4.58 -10.20 4.78
CA PHE A 33 -4.55 -8.73 4.75
C PHE A 33 -3.12 -8.19 4.91
N LYS A 34 -2.29 -8.81 5.77
CA LYS A 34 -0.86 -8.45 5.87
C LYS A 34 -0.12 -8.67 4.54
N LYS A 35 -0.38 -9.79 3.86
CA LYS A 35 0.24 -10.08 2.56
C LYS A 35 -0.18 -9.06 1.50
N LEU A 36 -1.47 -8.74 1.43
CA LEU A 36 -2.01 -7.74 0.49
C LEU A 36 -1.44 -6.35 0.76
N GLN A 37 -1.35 -5.93 2.03
CA GLN A 37 -0.75 -4.67 2.43
C GLN A 37 0.71 -4.56 1.96
N GLN A 38 1.51 -5.61 2.15
CA GLN A 38 2.91 -5.63 1.69
C GLN A 38 3.02 -5.52 0.16
N GLN A 39 2.12 -6.14 -0.59
CA GLN A 39 2.10 -6.03 -2.05
C GLN A 39 1.77 -4.60 -2.50
N GLU A 40 0.78 -3.97 -1.87
CA GLU A 40 0.42 -2.58 -2.15
C GLU A 40 1.55 -1.59 -1.86
N ILE A 41 2.29 -1.79 -0.75
CA ILE A 41 3.47 -1.00 -0.41
C ILE A 41 4.52 -1.11 -1.51
N LYS A 42 4.89 -2.33 -1.92
CA LYS A 42 5.89 -2.54 -2.98
C LYS A 42 5.53 -1.83 -4.27
N GLN A 43 4.26 -1.94 -4.69
CA GLN A 43 3.77 -1.24 -5.88
C GLN A 43 3.81 0.29 -5.72
N ALA A 44 3.49 0.81 -4.53
CA ALA A 44 3.57 2.25 -4.26
C ALA A 44 5.01 2.76 -4.37
N GLU A 45 5.98 1.98 -3.87
CA GLU A 45 7.40 2.30 -3.97
C GLU A 45 7.90 2.26 -5.41
N GLU A 46 7.48 1.27 -6.19
CA GLU A 46 7.80 1.17 -7.62
C GLU A 46 7.29 2.38 -8.40
N VAL A 47 6.03 2.75 -8.20
CA VAL A 47 5.42 3.94 -8.83
C VAL A 47 6.16 5.21 -8.39
N ARG A 48 6.51 5.34 -7.12
CA ARG A 48 7.28 6.48 -6.60
C ARG A 48 8.65 6.56 -7.26
N GLY A 49 9.38 5.44 -7.34
CA GLY A 49 10.68 5.36 -7.98
C GLY A 49 10.61 5.75 -9.46
N HIS A 50 9.65 5.21 -10.19
CA HIS A 50 9.45 5.54 -11.60
C HIS A 50 9.12 7.04 -11.80
N LEU A 51 8.25 7.60 -10.96
CA LEU A 51 7.94 9.04 -11.02
C LEU A 51 9.17 9.91 -10.71
N GLN A 52 9.98 9.52 -9.72
CA GLN A 52 11.22 10.23 -9.39
C GLN A 52 12.22 10.16 -10.55
N GLU A 53 12.35 9.01 -11.21
CA GLU A 53 13.21 8.84 -12.38
C GLU A 53 12.75 9.72 -13.55
N VAL A 54 11.44 9.75 -13.84
CA VAL A 54 10.86 10.61 -14.89
C VAL A 54 11.06 12.09 -14.58
N MET A 55 10.90 12.50 -13.32
CA MET A 55 11.16 13.87 -12.86
C MET A 55 12.64 14.26 -13.01
N GLN A 56 13.57 13.38 -12.61
CA GLN A 56 15.00 13.63 -12.71
C GLN A 56 15.50 13.65 -14.16
N LYS A 57 14.92 12.82 -15.04
CA LYS A 57 15.25 12.77 -16.46
C LYS A 57 14.60 13.89 -17.29
N GLY A 58 13.89 14.83 -16.64
CA GLY A 58 13.30 16.00 -17.31
C GLY A 58 12.24 15.67 -18.34
N LYS A 59 11.58 14.50 -18.24
CA LYS A 59 10.50 14.08 -19.15
C LYS A 59 9.10 14.41 -18.63
N MET A 60 8.96 15.51 -17.88
CA MET A 60 7.69 16.15 -17.55
C MET A 60 7.69 17.59 -18.04
#